data_AF-A0A7C4DDY1-F1
#
_entry.id   AF-A0A7C4DDY1-F1
#
_cell.length_a   1.000
_cell.length_b   1.000
_cell.length_c   1.000
_cell.angle_alpha   90.00
_cell.angle_beta   90.00
_cell.angle_gamma   90.00
#
_symmetry.space_group_name_H-M   'P 1'
#
loop_
_entity.id
_entity.type
_entity.pdbx_description
1 polymer ?
#
loop_
_entity_poly.entity_id
_entity_poly.type
_entity_poly.pdbx_seq_one_letter_code
_entity_poly.pdbx_strand_id
1 'polypeptide(L)'
;MQSEKGKVLKKKVEGEFEESTSVDKLVETLLRSFLKSESNYGLITDIRTDVGYVFRIAKELISEKGFDIYVLRVKNEIYLAKAVERFDDLYDVIKERSLLRAKKGLIEIWDDDESRILHFLVPSLRRHLPIEYENENERERIIETLLESYMD
;
A
#
# COMPACT_ATOMS: atom_id res chain seq x y z
N MET A 1 -30.45 3.70 -22.33
CA MET A 1 -29.88 3.76 -20.96
C MET A 1 -29.29 2.40 -20.65
N GLN A 2 -27.96 2.31 -20.56
CA GLN A 2 -27.22 1.18 -19.98
C GLN A 2 -25.98 1.78 -19.31
N SER A 3 -26.06 1.91 -17.99
CA SER A 3 -24.94 2.11 -17.09
C SER A 3 -24.22 0.77 -16.89
N GLU A 4 -22.92 0.87 -16.58
CA GLU A 4 -22.00 -0.16 -16.05
C GLU A 4 -20.80 -0.45 -16.97
N LYS A 5 -19.84 0.49 -16.92
CA LYS A 5 -18.43 0.16 -17.07
C LYS A 5 -17.70 0.66 -15.82
N GLY A 6 -17.89 -0.05 -14.71
CA GLY A 6 -16.92 0.00 -13.62
C GLY A 6 -15.60 -0.53 -14.18
N LYS A 7 -14.70 0.38 -14.56
CA LYS A 7 -13.33 0.02 -14.92
C LYS A 7 -12.72 -0.62 -13.69
N VAL A 8 -12.55 -1.93 -13.71
CA VAL A 8 -11.68 -2.64 -12.76
C VAL A 8 -10.28 -2.07 -12.96
N LEU A 9 -9.85 -1.17 -12.06
CA LEU A 9 -8.54 -0.53 -12.06
C LEU A 9 -7.40 -1.48 -11.65
N LYS A 10 -7.71 -2.77 -11.43
CA LYS A 10 -6.76 -3.77 -10.94
C LYS A 10 -6.20 -4.58 -12.10
N LYS A 11 -5.01 -4.20 -12.57
CA LYS A 11 -4.17 -5.16 -13.30
C LYS A 11 -3.46 -6.02 -12.26
N LYS A 12 -4.00 -7.21 -11.96
CA LYS A 12 -3.30 -8.21 -11.14
C LYS A 12 -2.05 -8.64 -11.92
N VAL A 13 -0.87 -8.35 -11.38
CA VAL A 13 0.39 -8.82 -11.94
C VAL A 13 0.85 -9.96 -11.05
N GLU A 14 0.68 -11.19 -11.56
CA GLU A 14 1.15 -12.41 -10.91
C GLU A 14 2.58 -12.68 -11.40
N GLY A 15 3.49 -12.96 -10.47
CA GLY A 15 4.80 -13.51 -10.82
C GLY A 15 4.72 -15.03 -10.74
N GLU A 16 5.12 -15.73 -11.79
CA GLU A 16 5.33 -17.18 -11.76
C GLU A 16 6.71 -17.46 -11.16
N PHE A 17 6.78 -18.32 -10.15
CA PHE A 17 8.02 -18.68 -9.46
C PHE A 17 8.14 -20.19 -9.35
N GLU A 18 9.36 -20.71 -9.45
CA GLU A 18 9.65 -22.13 -9.21
C GLU A 18 9.44 -22.46 -7.73
N GLU A 19 8.89 -23.63 -7.41
CA GLU A 19 8.58 -24.09 -6.04
C GLU A 19 9.80 -24.14 -5.10
N SER A 20 11.02 -24.14 -5.64
CA SER A 20 12.29 -24.16 -4.90
C SER A 20 12.89 -22.78 -4.62
N THR A 21 12.21 -21.69 -5.02
CA THR A 21 12.73 -20.33 -4.89
C THR A 21 12.70 -19.89 -3.42
N SER A 22 13.84 -19.40 -2.89
CA SER A 22 13.86 -18.84 -1.54
C SER A 22 12.97 -17.59 -1.45
N VAL A 23 12.29 -17.43 -0.31
CA VAL A 23 11.39 -16.28 -0.05
C VAL A 23 12.12 -14.95 -0.30
N ASP A 24 13.39 -14.86 0.07
CA ASP A 24 14.21 -13.67 -0.11
C ASP A 24 14.36 -13.27 -1.59
N LYS A 25 14.65 -14.24 -2.46
CA LYS A 25 14.77 -14.03 -3.91
C LYS A 25 13.42 -13.67 -4.53
N LEU A 26 12.36 -14.31 -4.04
CA LEU A 26 10.99 -14.01 -4.46
C LEU A 26 10.64 -12.55 -4.15
N VAL A 27 10.84 -12.11 -2.91
CA VAL A 27 10.57 -10.73 -2.49
C VAL A 27 11.43 -9.74 -3.27
N GLU A 28 12.73 -10.02 -3.45
CA GLU A 28 13.60 -9.15 -4.25
C GLU A 28 13.08 -9.00 -5.69
N THR A 29 12.65 -10.10 -6.30
CA THR A 29 12.10 -10.10 -7.67
C THR A 29 10.83 -9.27 -7.75
N LEU A 30 9.92 -9.40 -6.78
CA LEU A 30 8.69 -8.62 -6.71
C LEU A 30 8.99 -7.12 -6.57
N LEU A 31 9.91 -6.73 -5.68
CA LEU A 31 10.31 -5.33 -5.49
C LEU A 31 10.93 -4.74 -6.76
N ARG A 32 11.82 -5.49 -7.43
CA ARG A 32 12.44 -5.06 -8.70
C ARG A 32 11.43 -4.96 -9.84
N SER A 33 10.48 -5.88 -9.90
CA SER A 33 9.37 -5.84 -10.87
C SER A 33 8.50 -4.61 -10.63
N PHE A 34 8.14 -4.33 -9.37
CA PHE A 34 7.38 -3.15 -8.99
C PHE A 34 8.11 -1.85 -9.37
N LEU A 35 9.42 -1.74 -9.11
CA LEU A 35 10.23 -0.59 -9.52
C LEU A 35 10.14 -0.32 -11.02
N LYS A 36 10.22 -1.37 -11.85
CA LYS A 36 10.15 -1.27 -13.31
C LYS A 36 8.73 -1.05 -13.86
N SER A 37 7.70 -1.22 -13.03
CA SER A 37 6.31 -1.03 -13.44
C SER A 37 5.97 0.45 -13.56
N GLU A 38 5.01 0.79 -14.42
CA GLU A 38 4.47 2.16 -14.52
C GLU A 38 3.54 2.54 -13.35
N SER A 39 3.25 1.59 -12.44
CA SER A 39 2.40 1.85 -11.27
C SER A 39 3.19 2.52 -10.15
N ASN A 40 2.55 3.47 -9.47
CA ASN A 40 3.07 4.07 -8.24
C ASN A 40 2.73 3.27 -6.98
N TYR A 41 1.79 2.32 -7.10
CA TYR A 41 1.31 1.49 -5.98
C TYR A 41 1.39 0.00 -6.34
N GLY A 42 1.74 -0.82 -5.36
CA GLY A 42 1.82 -2.27 -5.47
C GLY A 42 1.24 -2.95 -4.24
N LEU A 43 0.82 -4.20 -4.41
CA LEU A 43 0.28 -5.03 -3.35
C LEU A 43 0.88 -6.43 -3.46
N ILE A 44 1.48 -6.91 -2.38
CA ILE A 44 1.85 -8.31 -2.20
C ILE A 44 0.78 -8.92 -1.30
N THR A 45 0.03 -9.87 -1.84
CA THR A 45 -1.07 -10.57 -1.19
C THR A 45 -0.93 -12.08 -1.42
N ASP A 46 -1.93 -12.87 -1.00
CA ASP A 46 -1.95 -14.34 -1.13
C ASP A 46 -0.71 -15.01 -0.50
N ILE A 47 -0.15 -14.39 0.55
CA ILE A 47 1.08 -14.85 1.22
C ILE A 47 0.77 -16.11 2.03
N ARG A 48 1.33 -17.25 1.61
CA ARG A 48 1.17 -18.55 2.28
C ARG A 48 2.16 -18.79 3.43
N THR A 49 3.17 -17.94 3.55
CA THR A 49 4.17 -17.99 4.62
C THR A 49 3.88 -16.91 5.67
N ASP A 50 4.72 -16.78 6.69
CA ASP A 50 4.59 -15.71 7.67
C ASP A 50 4.73 -14.32 7.02
N VAL A 51 3.66 -13.52 7.05
CA VAL A 51 3.65 -12.16 6.47
C VAL A 51 4.65 -11.23 7.17
N GLY A 52 4.88 -11.43 8.48
CA GLY A 52 5.87 -10.66 9.23
C GLY A 52 7.29 -10.87 8.69
N TYR A 53 7.64 -12.12 8.38
CA TYR A 53 8.89 -12.52 7.75
C TYR A 53 9.06 -11.89 6.38
N VAL A 54 8.04 -11.96 5.52
CA VAL A 54 8.06 -11.34 4.17
C VAL A 54 8.22 -9.82 4.28
N PHE A 55 7.48 -9.18 5.19
CA PHE A 55 7.57 -7.75 5.42
C PHE A 55 8.97 -7.33 5.90
N ARG A 56 9.57 -8.09 6.83
CA ARG A 56 10.92 -7.83 7.32
C ARG A 56 11.96 -7.93 6.20
N ILE A 57 11.90 -8.99 5.40
CA ILE A 57 12.78 -9.16 4.22
C ILE A 57 12.61 -7.98 3.27
N ALA A 58 11.37 -7.58 2.98
CA ALA A 58 11.11 -6.47 2.07
C ALA A 58 11.77 -5.18 2.60
N LYS A 59 11.62 -4.88 3.90
CA LYS A 59 12.28 -3.72 4.54
C LYS A 59 13.80 -3.81 4.46
N GLU A 60 14.38 -4.96 4.77
CA GLU A 60 15.83 -5.19 4.73
C GLU A 60 16.37 -4.98 3.32
N LEU A 61 15.77 -5.62 2.31
CA LEU A 61 16.17 -5.49 0.91
C LEU A 61 16.04 -4.05 0.40
N ILE A 62 14.95 -3.35 0.74
CA ILE A 62 14.76 -1.94 0.38
C ILE A 62 15.90 -1.09 0.93
N SER A 63 16.24 -1.29 2.21
CA SER A 63 17.32 -0.56 2.88
C SER A 63 18.70 -0.90 2.30
N GLU A 64 19.02 -2.19 2.14
CA GLU A 64 20.32 -2.66 1.67
C GLU A 64 20.60 -2.29 0.20
N LYS A 65 19.58 -2.35 -0.65
CA LYS A 65 19.71 -2.06 -2.09
C LYS A 65 19.43 -0.60 -2.42
N GLY A 66 18.97 0.21 -1.46
CA GLY A 66 18.61 1.61 -1.67
C GLY A 66 17.43 1.79 -2.61
N PHE A 67 16.43 0.91 -2.54
CA PHE A 67 15.23 1.05 -3.36
C PHE A 67 14.37 2.22 -2.85
N ASP A 68 13.93 3.08 -3.76
CA ASP A 68 13.00 4.17 -3.41
C ASP A 68 11.54 3.67 -3.33
N ILE A 69 11.30 2.72 -2.41
CA ILE A 69 10.01 2.12 -2.14
C ILE A 69 9.69 2.28 -0.67
N TYR A 70 8.49 2.77 -0.38
CA TYR A 70 7.89 2.68 0.94
C TYR A 70 7.07 1.38 1.04
N VAL A 71 7.19 0.69 2.17
CA VAL A 71 6.50 -0.57 2.43
C VAL A 71 5.69 -0.47 3.71
N LEU A 72 4.44 -0.94 3.66
CA LEU A 72 3.51 -0.94 4.78
C LEU A 72 2.83 -2.30 4.87
N ARG A 73 2.77 -2.87 6.07
CA ARG A 73 2.01 -4.09 6.31
C ARG A 73 0.65 -3.74 6.90
N VAL A 74 -0.41 -4.30 6.35
CA VAL A 74 -1.77 -4.24 6.90
C VAL A 74 -2.32 -5.66 6.88
N LYS A 75 -2.59 -6.24 8.06
CA LYS A 75 -3.02 -7.64 8.20
C LYS A 75 -2.05 -8.61 7.47
N ASN A 76 -2.56 -9.37 6.49
CA ASN A 76 -1.82 -10.34 5.69
C ASN A 76 -1.33 -9.78 4.35
N GLU A 77 -1.38 -8.46 4.18
CA GLU A 77 -1.03 -7.77 2.95
C GLU A 77 0.15 -6.83 3.17
N ILE A 78 0.96 -6.68 2.13
CA ILE A 78 2.09 -5.75 2.11
C ILE A 78 1.88 -4.78 0.94
N TYR A 79 1.67 -3.52 1.30
CA TYR A 79 1.48 -2.42 0.38
C TYR A 79 2.83 -1.77 0.05
N LEU A 80 3.01 -1.42 -1.23
CA LEU A 80 4.20 -0.78 -1.76
C LEU A 80 3.84 0.56 -2.39
N ALA A 81 4.64 1.59 -2.14
CA ALA A 81 4.49 2.91 -2.74
C ALA A 81 5.83 3.47 -3.20
N LYS A 82 5.88 3.99 -4.42
CA LYS A 82 6.96 4.87 -4.87
C LYS A 82 6.79 6.26 -4.27
N ALA A 83 7.81 7.11 -4.40
CA ALA A 83 7.64 8.52 -4.08
C ALA A 83 6.64 9.15 -5.06
N VAL A 84 5.72 9.97 -4.56
CA VAL A 84 4.75 10.64 -5.42
C VAL A 84 5.35 11.97 -5.88
N GLU A 85 5.63 12.10 -7.18
CA GLU A 85 6.22 13.32 -7.75
C GLU A 85 5.35 14.55 -7.45
N ARG A 86 4.04 14.43 -7.71
CA ARG A 86 3.02 15.47 -7.49
C ARG A 86 2.24 15.25 -6.20
N PHE A 87 2.96 14.97 -5.11
CA PHE A 87 2.34 14.69 -3.81
C PHE A 87 1.43 15.82 -3.33
N ASP A 88 1.85 17.07 -3.50
CA ASP A 88 1.10 18.23 -2.99
C ASP A 88 -0.26 18.37 -3.67
N ASP A 89 -0.31 18.24 -5.00
CA ASP A 89 -1.56 18.24 -5.76
C ASP A 89 -2.50 17.08 -5.35
N LEU A 90 -1.93 15.89 -5.17
CA LEU A 90 -2.69 14.72 -4.71
C LEU A 90 -3.24 14.93 -3.30
N TYR A 91 -2.42 15.49 -2.41
CA TYR A 91 -2.77 15.74 -1.03
C TYR A 91 -3.91 16.76 -0.90
N ASP A 92 -3.89 17.82 -1.70
CA ASP A 92 -4.98 18.80 -1.74
C ASP A 92 -6.29 18.17 -2.24
N VAL A 93 -6.24 17.35 -3.29
CA VAL A 93 -7.43 16.63 -3.79
C VAL A 93 -8.02 15.68 -2.73
N ILE A 94 -7.17 14.95 -2.00
CA ILE A 94 -7.63 14.06 -0.91
C ILE A 94 -8.31 14.88 0.17
N LYS A 95 -7.71 16.00 0.59
CA LYS A 95 -8.30 16.87 1.62
C LYS A 95 -9.64 17.49 1.22
N GLU A 96 -9.84 17.75 -0.07
CA GLU A 96 -11.09 18.30 -0.58
C GLU A 96 -12.22 17.26 -0.66
N ARG A 97 -11.88 15.99 -0.88
CA ARG A 97 -12.85 14.94 -1.22
C ARG A 97 -13.05 13.88 -0.16
N SER A 98 -12.14 13.78 0.79
CA SER A 98 -12.12 12.75 1.82
C SER A 98 -12.32 13.33 3.22
N LEU A 99 -12.77 12.51 4.15
CA LEU A 99 -12.92 12.86 5.55
C LEU A 99 -11.68 12.46 6.35
N LEU A 100 -11.07 13.39 7.07
CA LEU A 100 -9.99 13.06 8.01
C LEU A 100 -10.54 12.18 9.15
N ARG A 101 -10.09 10.92 9.22
CA ARG A 101 -10.49 9.97 10.26
C ARG A 101 -9.55 9.98 11.45
N ALA A 102 -8.24 10.07 11.18
CA ALA A 102 -7.24 10.06 12.22
C ALA A 102 -6.00 10.86 11.81
N LYS A 103 -5.39 11.52 12.78
CA LYS A 103 -4.11 12.21 12.64
C LYS A 103 -3.29 11.97 13.89
N LYS A 104 -2.09 11.42 13.73
CA LYS A 104 -1.19 11.10 14.85
C LYS A 104 0.26 11.25 14.42
N GLY A 105 1.00 12.11 15.10
CA GLY A 105 2.40 12.37 14.73
C GLY A 105 2.51 12.87 13.28
N LEU A 106 3.26 12.14 12.45
CA LEU A 106 3.51 12.46 11.05
C LEU A 106 2.55 11.78 10.06
N ILE A 107 1.58 11.02 10.56
CA ILE A 107 0.62 10.29 9.73
C ILE A 107 -0.76 10.92 9.76
N GLU A 108 -1.44 10.80 8.62
CA GLU A 108 -2.84 11.17 8.45
C GLU A 108 -3.57 10.03 7.72
N ILE A 109 -4.79 9.73 8.16
CA ILE A 109 -5.67 8.75 7.53
C ILE A 109 -6.94 9.49 7.10
N TRP A 110 -7.15 9.57 5.79
CA TRP A 110 -8.30 10.20 5.17
C TRP A 110 -9.17 9.13 4.50
N ASP A 111 -10.49 9.28 4.59
CA ASP A 111 -11.47 8.30 4.12
C ASP A 111 -12.29 8.87 2.98
N ASP A 112 -12.10 8.32 1.77
CA ASP A 112 -13.00 8.50 0.63
C ASP A 112 -14.01 7.35 0.68
N ASP A 113 -15.16 7.61 1.31
CA ASP A 113 -16.18 6.60 1.55
C ASP A 113 -16.97 6.22 0.28
N GLU A 114 -17.08 7.16 -0.66
CA GLU A 114 -17.67 6.95 -1.98
C GLU A 114 -16.85 5.94 -2.78
N SER A 115 -15.52 6.10 -2.81
CA SER A 115 -14.60 5.18 -3.49
C SER A 115 -14.22 3.96 -2.66
N ARG A 116 -14.54 3.95 -1.35
CA ARG A 116 -14.11 2.96 -0.35
C ARG A 116 -12.60 2.82 -0.25
N ILE A 117 -11.92 3.95 -0.17
CA ILE A 117 -10.46 4.04 -0.08
C ILE A 117 -10.07 4.83 1.17
N LEU A 118 -9.23 4.21 2.00
CA LEU A 118 -8.46 4.90 3.01
C LEU A 118 -7.14 5.38 2.40
N HIS A 119 -6.93 6.69 2.41
CA HIS A 119 -5.68 7.33 2.06
C HIS A 119 -4.79 7.41 3.29
N PHE A 120 -3.81 6.51 3.38
CA PHE A 120 -2.74 6.59 4.37
C PHE A 120 -1.64 7.53 3.87
N LEU A 121 -1.43 8.62 4.58
CA LEU A 121 -0.53 9.69 4.18
C LEU A 121 0.57 9.89 5.23
N VAL A 122 1.79 10.08 4.74
CA VAL A 122 2.93 10.56 5.54
C VAL A 122 3.45 11.84 4.88
N PRO A 123 2.84 13.01 5.14
CA PRO A 123 3.11 14.22 4.36
C PRO A 123 4.58 14.65 4.38
N SER A 124 5.26 14.52 5.53
CA SER A 124 6.69 14.87 5.66
C SER A 124 7.61 14.03 4.78
N LEU A 125 7.17 12.83 4.38
CA LEU A 125 7.91 11.92 3.51
C LEU A 125 7.36 11.90 2.07
N ARG A 126 6.34 12.70 1.76
CA ARG A 126 5.64 12.71 0.46
C ARG A 126 5.19 11.30 0.04
N ARG A 127 4.72 10.50 1.01
CA ARG A 127 4.22 9.14 0.77
C ARG A 127 2.71 9.10 0.91
N HIS A 128 2.10 8.38 -0.02
CA HIS A 128 0.68 8.08 -0.04
C HIS A 128 0.49 6.60 -0.32
N LEU A 129 -0.43 5.97 0.39
CA LEU A 129 -0.86 4.60 0.18
C LEU A 129 -2.39 4.53 0.18
N PRO A 130 -3.02 4.25 -0.97
CA PRO A 130 -4.45 3.97 -1.02
C PRO A 130 -4.71 2.53 -0.58
N ILE A 131 -5.61 2.35 0.38
CA ILE A 131 -6.00 1.05 0.94
C ILE A 131 -7.50 0.90 0.76
N GLU A 132 -7.91 -0.06 -0.06
CA GLU A 132 -9.32 -0.36 -0.28
C GLU A 132 -9.91 -1.11 0.91
N TYR A 133 -11.21 -0.94 1.16
CA TYR A 133 -11.96 -1.71 2.14
C TYR A 133 -13.32 -2.15 1.61
N GLU A 134 -13.82 -3.29 2.06
CA GLU A 134 -15.08 -3.84 1.56
C GLU A 134 -16.30 -3.29 2.30
N ASN A 135 -16.15 -3.05 3.61
CA ASN A 135 -17.23 -2.65 4.51
C ASN A 135 -16.71 -1.82 5.70
N GLU A 136 -17.62 -1.21 6.46
CA GLU A 136 -17.28 -0.35 7.60
C GLU A 136 -16.47 -1.06 8.68
N ASN A 137 -16.81 -2.31 9.01
CA ASN A 137 -16.06 -3.09 10.01
C ASN A 137 -14.61 -3.31 9.57
N GLU A 138 -14.38 -3.55 8.28
CA GLU A 138 -13.04 -3.63 7.74
C GLU A 138 -12.30 -2.29 7.76
N ARG A 139 -12.99 -1.21 7.38
CA ARG A 139 -12.44 0.16 7.42
C ARG A 139 -11.88 0.48 8.80
N GLU A 140 -12.69 0.31 9.85
CA GLU A 140 -12.27 0.62 11.22
C GLU A 140 -11.07 -0.24 11.65
N ARG A 141 -11.07 -1.54 11.34
CA ARG A 141 -9.94 -2.44 11.64
C ARG A 141 -8.65 -2.02 10.93
N ILE A 142 -8.73 -1.54 9.68
CA ILE A 142 -7.58 -1.02 8.95
C ILE A 142 -7.06 0.23 9.66
N ILE A 143 -7.93 1.17 10.02
CA ILE A 143 -7.55 2.40 10.74
C ILE A 143 -6.82 2.05 12.05
N GLU A 144 -7.37 1.14 12.86
CA GLU A 144 -6.74 0.65 14.09
C GLU A 144 -5.35 0.06 13.82
N THR A 145 -5.24 -0.84 12.83
CA THR A 145 -3.97 -1.49 12.45
C THR A 145 -2.91 -0.45 12.03
N LEU A 146 -3.31 0.57 11.28
CA LEU A 146 -2.42 1.64 10.82
C LEU A 146 -1.92 2.51 11.97
N LEU A 147 -2.80 2.81 12.92
CA LEU A 147 -2.46 3.59 14.10
C LEU A 147 -1.54 2.80 15.04
N GLU A 148 -1.72 1.48 15.18
CA GLU A 148 -0.84 0.61 15.95
C GLU A 148 0.55 0.45 15.30
N SER A 149 0.59 0.14 14.01
CA SER A 149 1.84 -0.16 13.29
C SER A 149 2.81 1.02 13.18
N TYR A 150 2.35 2.25 13.41
CA TYR A 150 3.19 3.46 13.39
C TYR A 150 3.62 3.91 14.81
N MET A 151 3.20 3.19 15.86
CA MET A 151 3.62 3.41 17.25
C MET A 151 4.79 2.52 17.69
N ASP A 152 5.08 1.46 16.94
CA ASP A 152 6.21 0.54 17.17
C ASP A 152 7.46 0.94 16.35
#